data_AF-A0A6C0KSA6-F1
#
_entry.id   AF-A0A6C0KSA6-F1
#
_cell.length_a   1.000
_cell.length_b   1.000
_cell.length_c   1.000
_cell.angle_alpha   90.00
_cell.angle_beta   90.00
_cell.angle_gamma   90.00
#
_symmetry.space_group_name_H-M   'P 1'
#
loop_
_entity.id
_entity.type
_entity.pdbx_description
1 polymer ?
#
loop_
_entity_poly.entity_id
_entity_poly.type
_entity_poly.pdbx_seq_one_letter_code
_entity_poly.pdbx_strand_id
1 'polypeptide(L)'
;MKLELRKFDMSKLKGDSVVVLIGARNTGKTVALMDMLRYHTSIPIGVVISGTECANHNFERVVPKFLIYDEYTPDIIAKFMDRQMKITGQHREEVKKYGRTDLDPRAFLILDDCLYDKSWINDKNIRATFMNGRHFNIFTCICMQYCMGIPPALRANVDYVFILRNNMIKEREKLYQQYAGMFPSFHVFNQVMNAATENYEFLVIDKKSQSNKLQDQVFWYKASTDVNYKMCSKELWQMQERNDEMEALGYKKDDDGEDEEYDNELVIRKTKGNKGVDIKVKKSHQF
;
A
#
# COMPACT_ATOMS: atom_id res chain seq x y z
N MET A 1 -29.27 -22.70 8.42
CA MET A 1 -28.93 -21.76 7.33
C MET A 1 -27.67 -22.27 6.66
N LYS A 2 -27.65 -22.45 5.33
CA LYS A 2 -26.44 -22.83 4.59
C LYS A 2 -25.83 -21.55 4.03
N LEU A 3 -24.68 -21.13 4.55
CA LEU A 3 -23.94 -19.96 4.05
C LEU A 3 -22.80 -20.47 3.16
N GLU A 4 -22.81 -20.12 1.89
CA GLU A 4 -21.72 -20.42 0.95
C GLU A 4 -20.93 -19.14 0.70
N LEU A 5 -19.66 -19.14 1.13
CA LEU A 5 -18.76 -18.01 0.91
C LEU A 5 -18.10 -18.14 -0.46
N ARG A 6 -18.14 -17.05 -1.23
CA ARG A 6 -17.41 -16.96 -2.49
C ARG A 6 -15.95 -16.56 -2.22
N LYS A 7 -15.04 -16.96 -3.11
CA LYS A 7 -13.67 -16.45 -3.08
C LYS A 7 -13.68 -14.95 -3.39
N PHE A 8 -12.92 -14.17 -2.63
CA PHE A 8 -12.75 -12.75 -2.90
C PHE A 8 -11.97 -12.55 -4.19
N ASP A 9 -12.44 -11.62 -5.02
CA ASP A 9 -11.78 -11.21 -6.25
C ASP A 9 -10.89 -10.00 -5.97
N MET A 10 -9.58 -10.20 -5.99
CA MET A 10 -8.59 -9.18 -5.66
C MET A 10 -8.62 -7.98 -6.64
N SER A 11 -9.13 -8.17 -7.86
CA SER A 11 -9.29 -7.07 -8.83
C SER A 11 -10.32 -6.01 -8.40
N LYS A 12 -11.16 -6.32 -7.39
CA LYS A 12 -12.09 -5.35 -6.79
C LYS A 12 -11.42 -4.34 -5.87
N LEU A 13 -10.16 -4.57 -5.47
CA LEU A 13 -9.37 -3.56 -4.80
C LEU A 13 -8.98 -2.50 -5.83
N LYS A 14 -9.45 -1.29 -5.61
CA LYS A 14 -9.06 -0.15 -6.45
C LYS A 14 -7.73 0.39 -5.94
N GLY A 15 -6.96 1.03 -6.82
CA GLY A 15 -5.69 1.69 -6.49
C GLY A 15 -5.79 2.90 -5.54
N ASP A 16 -6.97 3.14 -4.97
CA ASP A 16 -7.25 4.15 -3.95
C ASP A 16 -7.98 3.55 -2.71
N SER A 17 -8.07 2.21 -2.62
CA SER A 17 -8.77 1.53 -1.53
C SER A 17 -7.97 1.57 -0.23
N VAL A 18 -8.69 1.64 0.89
CA VAL A 18 -8.12 1.49 2.23
C VAL A 18 -8.37 0.06 2.74
N VAL A 19 -7.30 -0.70 2.93
CA VAL A 19 -7.36 -2.12 3.29
C VAL A 19 -6.67 -2.36 4.64
N VAL A 20 -7.33 -3.15 5.49
CA VAL A 20 -6.79 -3.52 6.80
C VAL A 20 -6.67 -5.04 6.89
N LEU A 21 -5.48 -5.54 7.19
CA LEU A 21 -5.20 -6.94 7.49
C LEU A 21 -5.02 -7.10 9.00
N ILE A 22 -5.79 -8.01 9.60
CA ILE A 22 -5.77 -8.27 11.04
C ILE A 22 -5.45 -9.74 11.29
N GLY A 23 -4.38 -10.00 12.05
CA GLY A 23 -3.95 -11.36 12.37
C GLY A 23 -2.78 -11.40 13.32
N ALA A 24 -2.68 -12.49 14.09
CA ALA A 24 -1.58 -12.68 15.04
C ALA A 24 -0.20 -12.69 14.34
N ARG A 25 0.87 -12.78 15.13
CA ARG A 25 2.22 -12.94 14.57
C ARG A 25 2.31 -14.23 13.75
N ASN A 26 3.09 -14.20 12.68
CA ASN A 26 3.39 -15.36 11.83
C ASN A 26 2.16 -16.04 11.18
N THR A 27 1.07 -15.30 10.96
CA THR A 27 -0.14 -15.85 10.32
C THR A 27 -0.21 -15.61 8.81
N GLY A 28 0.80 -14.97 8.20
CA GLY A 28 0.83 -14.72 6.75
C GLY A 28 0.27 -13.37 6.30
N LYS A 29 0.19 -12.37 7.18
CA LYS A 29 -0.24 -10.99 6.83
C LYS A 29 0.60 -10.41 5.69
N THR A 30 1.93 -10.44 5.83
CA THR A 30 2.87 -9.94 4.83
C THR A 30 2.72 -10.68 3.50
N VAL A 31 2.51 -11.99 3.51
CA VAL A 31 2.28 -12.79 2.29
C VAL A 31 1.03 -12.30 1.54
N ALA A 32 -0.08 -12.08 2.26
CA ALA A 32 -1.30 -11.56 1.64
C ALA A 32 -1.15 -10.11 1.15
N LEU A 33 -0.38 -9.29 1.87
CA LEU A 33 -0.07 -7.93 1.44
C LEU A 33 0.76 -7.94 0.14
N MET A 34 1.79 -8.79 0.05
CA MET A 34 2.58 -8.94 -1.18
C MET A 34 1.70 -9.41 -2.36
N ASP A 35 0.90 -10.45 -2.14
CA ASP A 35 -0.04 -10.91 -3.16
C ASP A 35 -1.02 -9.81 -3.62
N MET A 36 -1.49 -8.99 -2.69
CA MET A 36 -2.34 -7.82 -2.96
C MET A 36 -1.62 -6.74 -3.81
N LEU A 37 -0.33 -6.50 -3.56
CA LEU A 37 0.47 -5.57 -4.34
C LEU A 37 0.65 -6.01 -5.80
N ARG A 38 0.65 -7.31 -6.08
CA ARG A 38 0.73 -7.85 -7.44
C ARG A 38 -0.37 -7.30 -8.36
N TYR A 39 -1.57 -7.05 -7.82
CA TYR A 39 -2.70 -6.48 -8.54
C TYR A 39 -2.59 -4.96 -8.75
N HIS A 40 -1.58 -4.33 -8.16
CA HIS A 40 -1.34 -2.90 -8.14
C HIS A 40 0.04 -2.51 -8.69
N THR A 41 0.70 -3.42 -9.43
CA THR A 41 2.04 -3.22 -10.02
C THR A 41 2.17 -1.99 -10.92
N SER A 42 1.05 -1.50 -11.47
CA SER A 42 1.03 -0.27 -12.28
C SER A 42 1.14 1.02 -11.47
N ILE A 43 1.07 0.98 -10.12
CA ILE A 43 1.23 2.17 -9.30
C ILE A 43 2.70 2.61 -9.34
N PRO A 44 2.99 3.87 -9.73
CA PRO A 44 4.35 4.31 -10.05
C PRO A 44 5.26 4.50 -8.83
N ILE A 45 4.70 4.67 -7.63
CA ILE A 45 5.48 4.98 -6.42
C ILE A 45 4.71 4.63 -5.16
N GLY A 46 5.42 4.44 -4.05
CA GLY A 46 4.80 4.32 -2.76
C GLY A 46 5.84 4.27 -1.64
N VAL A 47 5.33 4.27 -0.41
CA VAL A 47 6.14 4.18 0.81
C VAL A 47 5.70 2.95 1.59
N VAL A 48 6.68 2.20 2.09
CA VAL A 48 6.48 1.09 3.02
C VAL A 48 7.09 1.48 4.35
N ILE A 49 6.31 1.39 5.42
CA ILE A 49 6.83 1.45 6.78
C ILE A 49 6.59 0.07 7.38
N SER A 50 7.64 -0.70 7.66
CA SER A 50 7.53 -2.05 8.21
C SER A 50 8.49 -2.27 9.36
N GLY A 51 7.92 -2.47 10.56
CA GLY A 51 8.71 -2.83 11.74
C GLY A 51 9.26 -4.26 11.71
N THR A 52 8.93 -5.03 10.67
CA THR A 52 9.51 -6.36 10.43
C THR A 52 10.57 -6.36 9.33
N GLU A 53 10.85 -5.16 8.78
CA GLU A 53 11.84 -4.81 7.76
C GLU A 53 13.16 -5.56 7.95
N CYS A 54 13.88 -5.09 8.98
CA CYS A 54 15.23 -5.50 9.31
C CYS A 54 15.42 -7.01 9.50
N ALA A 55 14.35 -7.78 9.72
CA ALA A 55 14.43 -9.22 9.97
C ALA A 55 14.10 -10.05 8.73
N ASN A 56 13.18 -9.61 7.88
CA ASN A 56 12.56 -10.46 6.88
C ASN A 56 12.92 -10.12 5.44
N HIS A 57 13.31 -8.87 5.13
CA HIS A 57 13.68 -8.44 3.78
C HIS A 57 12.66 -8.88 2.70
N ASN A 58 11.37 -8.71 3.00
CA ASN A 58 10.28 -9.13 2.15
C ASN A 58 9.99 -8.08 1.07
N PHE A 59 9.91 -6.82 1.47
CA PHE A 59 9.53 -5.69 0.63
C PHE A 59 10.64 -5.26 -0.31
N GLU A 60 11.92 -5.31 0.07
CA GLU A 60 13.04 -4.94 -0.80
C GLU A 60 13.11 -5.75 -2.11
N ARG A 61 12.45 -6.91 -2.14
CA ARG A 61 12.31 -7.74 -3.34
C ARG A 61 11.38 -7.13 -4.37
N VAL A 62 10.39 -6.33 -3.95
CA VAL A 62 9.34 -5.78 -4.83
C VAL A 62 9.21 -4.26 -4.77
N VAL A 63 9.82 -3.57 -3.80
CA VAL A 63 9.88 -2.11 -3.66
C VAL A 63 11.34 -1.67 -3.51
N PRO A 64 11.78 -0.54 -4.11
CA PRO A 64 13.11 0.02 -3.86
C PRO A 64 13.36 0.26 -2.36
N LYS A 65 14.55 -0.10 -1.87
CA LYS A 65 14.96 -0.04 -0.46
C LYS A 65 14.85 1.36 0.13
N PHE A 66 15.20 2.40 -0.63
CA PHE A 66 15.09 3.79 -0.15
C PHE A 66 13.64 4.28 0.04
N LEU A 67 12.63 3.49 -0.33
CA LEU A 67 11.21 3.75 -0.08
C LEU A 67 10.65 2.92 1.09
N ILE A 68 11.50 2.13 1.73
CA ILE A 68 11.16 1.25 2.84
C ILE A 68 11.79 1.83 4.11
N TYR A 69 10.97 2.04 5.13
CA TYR A 69 11.36 2.58 6.42
C TYR A 69 11.05 1.56 7.51
N ASP A 70 11.94 1.40 8.47
CA ASP A 70 11.75 0.44 9.56
C ASP A 70 10.75 0.94 10.61
N GLU A 71 10.72 2.26 10.83
CA GLU A 71 9.89 2.89 11.86
C GLU A 71 9.06 4.04 11.30
N TYR A 72 7.90 4.24 11.93
CA TYR A 72 7.06 5.39 11.64
C TYR A 72 7.69 6.66 12.21
N THR A 73 7.80 7.69 11.38
CA THR A 73 8.01 9.06 11.83
C THR A 73 6.97 9.98 11.17
N PRO A 74 6.50 11.03 11.88
CA PRO A 74 5.58 12.01 11.30
C PRO A 74 6.12 12.65 10.01
N ASP A 75 7.45 12.83 9.92
CA ASP A 75 8.11 13.44 8.76
C ASP A 75 8.02 12.58 7.49
N ILE A 76 8.13 11.26 7.60
CA ILE A 76 7.96 10.35 6.47
C ILE A 76 6.56 10.52 5.87
N ILE A 77 5.52 10.50 6.72
CA ILE A 77 4.13 10.64 6.27
C ILE A 77 3.85 12.06 5.75
N ALA A 78 4.44 13.09 6.37
CA ALA A 78 4.33 14.47 5.90
C ALA A 78 4.92 14.62 4.49
N LYS A 79 6.15 14.17 4.26
CA LYS A 79 6.80 14.19 2.94
C LYS A 79 5.99 13.42 1.90
N PHE A 80 5.50 12.23 2.25
CA PHE A 80 4.65 11.43 1.38
C PHE A 80 3.36 12.19 0.99
N MET A 81 2.66 12.76 1.97
CA MET A 81 1.42 13.48 1.73
C MET A 81 1.65 14.78 0.94
N ASP A 82 2.69 15.55 1.24
CA ASP A 82 3.03 16.79 0.52
C ASP A 82 3.32 16.50 -0.95
N ARG A 83 4.12 15.48 -1.24
CA ARG A 83 4.35 14.98 -2.60
C ARG A 83 3.04 14.61 -3.27
N GLN A 84 2.18 13.88 -2.56
CA GLN A 84 0.92 13.42 -3.14
C GLN A 84 -0.04 14.57 -3.46
N MET A 85 -0.18 15.54 -2.55
CA MET A 85 -1.02 16.72 -2.79
C MET A 85 -0.54 17.51 -4.01
N LYS A 86 0.78 17.70 -4.16
CA LYS A 86 1.38 18.38 -5.33
C LYS A 86 1.08 17.64 -6.63
N ILE A 87 1.37 16.34 -6.70
CA ILE A 87 1.20 15.53 -7.92
C ILE A 87 -0.28 15.40 -8.31
N THR A 88 -1.17 15.14 -7.35
CA THR A 88 -2.61 15.09 -7.62
C THR A 88 -3.15 16.46 -8.07
N GLY A 89 -2.64 17.55 -7.50
CA GLY A 89 -2.96 18.93 -7.91
C GLY A 89 -2.57 19.19 -9.36
N GLN A 90 -1.30 18.94 -9.70
CA GLN A 90 -0.77 19.08 -11.07
C GLN A 90 -1.54 18.24 -12.07
N HIS A 91 -1.81 16.97 -11.73
CA HIS A 91 -2.60 16.08 -12.58
C HIS A 91 -3.98 16.68 -12.92
N ARG A 92 -4.70 17.19 -11.91
CA ARG A 92 -6.02 17.81 -12.11
C ARG A 92 -5.93 19.09 -12.94
N GLU A 93 -4.91 19.91 -12.72
CA GLU A 93 -4.68 21.14 -13.49
C GLU A 93 -4.38 20.84 -14.96
N GLU A 94 -3.52 19.87 -15.23
CA GLU A 94 -3.20 19.46 -16.60
C GLU A 94 -4.40 18.85 -17.32
N VAL A 95 -5.16 17.98 -16.68
CA VAL A 95 -6.41 17.44 -17.24
C VAL A 95 -7.40 18.57 -17.55
N LYS A 96 -7.54 19.55 -16.64
CA LYS A 96 -8.43 20.69 -16.84
C LYS A 96 -7.97 21.59 -18.01
N LYS A 97 -6.67 21.78 -18.17
CA LYS A 97 -6.08 22.69 -19.17
C LYS A 97 -5.93 22.05 -20.55
N TYR A 98 -5.57 20.77 -20.61
CA TYR A 98 -5.18 20.07 -21.83
C TYR A 98 -6.09 18.87 -22.18
N GLY A 99 -7.04 18.52 -21.30
CA GLY A 99 -7.94 17.37 -21.48
C GLY A 99 -7.29 16.00 -21.26
N ARG A 100 -5.97 15.95 -21.08
CA ARG A 100 -5.16 14.75 -20.85
C ARG A 100 -3.90 15.10 -20.06
N THR A 101 -3.30 14.10 -19.45
CA THR A 101 -2.00 14.18 -18.80
C THR A 101 -1.33 12.81 -18.84
N ASP A 102 -0.01 12.81 -18.93
CA ASP A 102 0.81 11.60 -18.81
C ASP A 102 1.31 11.42 -17.36
N LEU A 103 0.97 12.35 -16.45
CA LEU A 103 1.29 12.27 -15.03
C LEU A 103 0.33 11.29 -14.33
N ASP A 104 0.88 10.20 -13.80
CA ASP A 104 0.12 9.25 -12.98
C ASP A 104 0.14 9.68 -11.51
N PRO A 105 -1.03 10.05 -10.92
CA PRO A 105 -1.08 10.54 -9.57
C PRO A 105 -1.17 9.42 -8.54
N ARG A 106 -1.22 8.15 -8.94
CA ARG A 106 -1.42 7.04 -7.99
C ARG A 106 -0.19 6.84 -7.12
N ALA A 107 -0.42 6.53 -5.85
CA ALA A 107 0.63 6.09 -4.93
C ALA A 107 0.10 5.03 -3.97
N PHE A 108 1.00 4.29 -3.32
CA PHE A 108 0.61 3.42 -2.20
C PHE A 108 1.31 3.82 -0.90
N LEU A 109 0.61 3.59 0.22
CA LEU A 109 1.16 3.68 1.58
C LEU A 109 0.90 2.35 2.29
N ILE A 110 1.97 1.70 2.74
CA ILE A 110 1.90 0.45 3.50
C ILE A 110 2.41 0.70 4.91
N LEU A 111 1.60 0.32 5.90
CA LEU A 111 1.95 0.32 7.32
C LEU A 111 1.91 -1.12 7.83
N ASP A 112 3.06 -1.78 7.89
CA ASP A 112 3.16 -3.19 8.23
C ASP A 112 3.72 -3.43 9.63
N ASP A 113 2.85 -3.82 10.57
CA ASP A 113 3.20 -4.11 11.97
C ASP A 113 4.00 -2.99 12.69
N CYS A 114 3.97 -1.75 12.16
CA CYS A 114 4.67 -0.57 12.68
C CYS A 114 3.83 0.28 13.66
N LEU A 115 2.59 -0.16 13.97
CA LEU A 115 1.61 0.58 14.78
C LEU A 115 1.75 0.34 16.30
N TYR A 116 2.94 -0.02 16.78
CA TYR A 116 3.18 -0.21 18.23
C TYR A 116 3.19 1.13 18.97
N ASP A 117 3.77 2.16 18.35
CA ASP A 117 3.65 3.53 18.84
C ASP A 117 2.17 3.97 18.73
N LYS A 118 1.68 4.75 19.69
CA LYS A 118 0.33 5.33 19.65
C LYS A 118 0.32 6.73 19.02
N SER A 119 1.48 7.32 18.77
CA SER A 119 1.62 8.67 18.22
C SER A 119 0.97 8.82 16.85
N TRP A 120 1.11 7.82 15.96
CA TRP A 120 0.58 7.84 14.59
C TRP A 120 -0.94 8.05 14.53
N ILE A 121 -1.68 7.65 15.58
CA ILE A 121 -3.13 7.81 15.66
C ILE A 121 -3.53 9.28 15.66
N ASN A 122 -2.68 10.14 16.21
CA ASN A 122 -2.92 11.57 16.32
C ASN A 122 -2.33 12.37 15.17
N ASP A 123 -1.58 11.72 14.27
CA ASP A 123 -0.98 12.38 13.12
C ASP A 123 -2.07 12.85 12.14
N LYS A 124 -2.09 14.16 11.90
CA LYS A 124 -3.00 14.80 10.95
C LYS A 124 -2.87 14.22 9.54
N ASN A 125 -1.67 13.82 9.13
CA ASN A 125 -1.39 13.33 7.79
C ASN A 125 -1.90 11.90 7.63
N ILE A 126 -1.72 11.02 8.62
CA ILE A 126 -2.37 9.70 8.61
C ILE A 126 -3.90 9.84 8.56
N ARG A 127 -4.47 10.72 9.40
CA ARG A 127 -5.92 10.98 9.38
C ARG A 127 -6.37 11.46 8.00
N ALA A 128 -5.60 12.35 7.37
CA ALA A 128 -5.87 12.82 6.01
C ALA A 128 -5.76 11.69 4.98
N THR A 129 -4.80 10.77 5.10
CA THR A 129 -4.69 9.60 4.21
C THR A 129 -5.94 8.72 4.31
N PHE A 130 -6.44 8.44 5.51
CA PHE A 130 -7.66 7.63 5.65
C PHE A 130 -8.92 8.33 5.17
N MET A 131 -9.11 9.59 5.56
CA MET A 131 -10.35 10.32 5.29
C MET A 131 -10.42 10.83 3.84
N ASN A 132 -9.27 11.18 3.26
CA ASN A 132 -9.17 11.84 1.96
C ASN A 132 -8.28 11.10 0.95
N GLY A 133 -7.71 9.94 1.29
CA GLY A 133 -6.77 9.21 0.42
C GLY A 133 -7.32 8.89 -0.96
N ARG A 134 -8.64 8.65 -1.07
CA ARG A 134 -9.31 8.47 -2.36
C ARG A 134 -9.19 9.70 -3.27
N HIS A 135 -9.33 10.90 -2.71
CA HIS A 135 -9.13 12.14 -3.46
C HIS A 135 -7.69 12.30 -3.94
N PHE A 136 -6.73 11.76 -3.18
CA PHE A 136 -5.31 11.80 -3.51
C PHE A 136 -4.84 10.55 -4.25
N ASN A 137 -5.71 9.64 -4.70
CA ASN A 137 -5.32 8.41 -5.40
C ASN A 137 -4.31 7.54 -4.61
N ILE A 138 -4.50 7.44 -3.30
CA ILE A 138 -3.62 6.67 -2.41
C ILE A 138 -4.24 5.30 -2.11
N PHE A 139 -3.59 4.23 -2.55
CA PHE A 139 -3.84 2.89 -2.05
C PHE A 139 -3.23 2.75 -0.64
N THR A 140 -4.03 2.48 0.38
CA THR A 140 -3.54 2.40 1.76
C THR A 140 -3.73 0.99 2.27
N CYS A 141 -2.65 0.36 2.76
CA CYS A 141 -2.72 -0.98 3.32
C CYS A 141 -2.09 -1.01 4.72
N ILE A 142 -2.78 -1.62 5.68
CA ILE A 142 -2.36 -1.62 7.07
C ILE A 142 -2.43 -3.03 7.62
N CYS A 143 -1.31 -3.53 8.12
CA CYS A 143 -1.24 -4.79 8.83
C CYS A 143 -1.15 -4.53 10.34
N MET A 144 -2.03 -5.19 11.08
CA MET A 144 -2.10 -5.07 12.53
C MET A 144 -2.22 -6.43 13.21
N GLN A 145 -1.58 -6.55 14.37
CA GLN A 145 -1.70 -7.74 15.21
C GLN A 145 -3.03 -7.77 15.98
N TYR A 146 -3.53 -6.60 16.37
CA TYR A 146 -4.75 -6.43 17.18
C TYR A 146 -5.72 -5.45 16.53
N CYS A 147 -7.01 -5.76 16.58
CA CYS A 147 -8.05 -4.99 15.89
C CYS A 147 -8.30 -3.59 16.49
N MET A 148 -7.74 -3.27 17.65
CA MET A 148 -7.94 -1.98 18.33
C MET A 148 -6.98 -0.89 17.87
N GLY A 149 -6.09 -1.17 16.91
CA GLY A 149 -5.10 -0.19 16.44
C GLY A 149 -5.71 1.04 15.75
N ILE A 150 -6.86 0.90 15.06
CA ILE A 150 -7.46 2.01 14.31
C ILE A 150 -8.64 2.63 15.09
N PRO A 151 -8.63 3.96 15.34
CA PRO A 151 -9.75 4.66 15.95
C PRO A 151 -11.07 4.50 15.19
N PRO A 152 -12.24 4.63 15.87
CA PRO A 152 -13.55 4.55 15.22
C PRO A 152 -13.70 5.45 13.99
N ALA A 153 -13.24 6.70 14.07
CA ALA A 153 -13.34 7.67 12.98
C ALA A 153 -12.58 7.23 11.71
N LEU A 154 -11.43 6.56 11.88
CA LEU A 154 -10.64 6.07 10.75
C LEU A 154 -11.19 4.73 10.23
N ARG A 155 -11.73 3.87 11.10
CA ARG A 155 -12.36 2.59 10.71
C ARG A 155 -13.56 2.72 9.79
N ALA A 156 -14.26 3.87 9.85
CA ALA A 156 -15.36 4.19 8.94
C ALA A 156 -14.89 4.38 7.49
N ASN A 157 -13.60 4.69 7.27
CA ASN A 157 -13.02 4.90 5.94
C ASN A 157 -12.34 3.64 5.36
N VAL A 158 -12.35 2.53 6.10
CA VAL A 158 -11.79 1.25 5.63
C VAL A 158 -12.74 0.62 4.63
N ASP A 159 -12.23 0.27 3.45
CA ASP A 159 -12.99 -0.35 2.37
C ASP A 159 -13.08 -1.87 2.52
N TYR A 160 -11.97 -2.50 2.90
CA TYR A 160 -11.87 -3.94 3.03
C TYR A 160 -11.11 -4.34 4.29
N VAL A 161 -11.58 -5.41 4.93
CA VAL A 161 -10.94 -6.00 6.11
C VAL A 161 -10.64 -7.45 5.83
N PHE A 162 -9.37 -7.83 5.95
CA PHE A 162 -8.88 -9.20 5.81
C PHE A 162 -8.54 -9.71 7.20
N ILE A 163 -9.25 -10.72 7.67
CA ILE A 163 -9.13 -11.24 9.03
C ILE A 163 -8.61 -12.67 8.96
N LEU A 164 -7.48 -12.91 9.63
CA LEU A 164 -6.91 -14.24 9.83
C LEU A 164 -7.46 -14.92 11.07
N ARG A 165 -7.16 -16.21 11.19
CA ARG A 165 -7.48 -16.99 12.38
C ARG A 165 -6.92 -16.32 13.63
N ASN A 166 -7.79 -16.19 14.64
CA ASN A 166 -7.43 -15.80 16.00
C ASN A 166 -8.02 -16.85 16.94
N ASN A 167 -7.27 -17.34 17.93
CA ASN A 167 -7.78 -18.38 18.86
C ASN A 167 -8.34 -17.77 20.15
N MET A 168 -8.06 -16.50 20.44
CA MET A 168 -8.49 -15.84 21.67
C MET A 168 -9.93 -15.33 21.52
N ILE A 169 -10.85 -15.90 22.30
CA ILE A 169 -12.29 -15.54 22.25
C ILE A 169 -12.48 -14.03 22.46
N LYS A 170 -11.79 -13.42 23.43
CA LYS A 170 -11.87 -11.97 23.69
C LYS A 170 -11.44 -11.11 22.50
N GLU A 171 -10.44 -11.54 21.74
CA GLU A 171 -10.02 -10.82 20.53
C GLU A 171 -11.02 -11.00 19.39
N ARG A 172 -11.64 -12.18 19.30
CA ARG A 172 -12.76 -12.40 18.36
C ARG A 172 -13.98 -11.54 18.70
N GLU A 173 -14.31 -11.37 19.98
CA GLU A 173 -15.39 -10.49 20.42
C GLU A 173 -15.12 -9.04 19.98
N LYS A 174 -13.88 -8.57 20.16
CA LYS A 174 -13.48 -7.24 19.66
C LYS A 174 -13.56 -7.16 18.14
N LEU A 175 -13.06 -8.15 17.40
CA LEU A 175 -13.18 -8.19 15.93
C LEU A 175 -14.63 -8.09 15.48
N TYR A 176 -15.52 -8.86 16.12
CA TYR A 176 -16.95 -8.84 15.84
C TYR A 176 -17.55 -7.46 16.07
N GLN A 177 -17.31 -6.86 17.25
CA GLN A 177 -17.83 -5.55 17.60
C GLN A 177 -17.29 -4.41 16.72
N GLN A 178 -16.03 -4.50 16.29
CA GLN A 178 -15.35 -3.39 15.63
C GLN A 178 -15.37 -3.45 14.10
N TYR A 179 -15.47 -4.64 13.50
CA TYR A 179 -15.37 -4.84 12.06
C TYR A 179 -16.45 -5.74 11.45
N ALA A 180 -17.05 -6.64 12.24
CA ALA A 180 -17.93 -7.68 11.72
C ALA A 180 -19.40 -7.54 12.18
N GLY A 181 -19.87 -6.31 12.36
CA GLY A 181 -21.24 -6.02 12.83
C GLY A 181 -22.37 -6.46 11.88
N MET A 182 -22.05 -6.85 10.63
CA MET A 182 -23.02 -7.42 9.68
C MET A 182 -23.41 -8.87 10.02
N PHE A 183 -22.66 -9.56 10.88
CA PHE A 183 -23.02 -10.90 11.32
C PHE A 183 -24.14 -10.82 12.37
N PRO A 184 -25.19 -11.66 12.27
CA PRO A 184 -26.36 -11.57 13.14
C PRO A 184 -26.08 -11.92 14.60
N SER A 185 -25.01 -12.66 14.88
CA SER A 185 -24.54 -12.94 16.23
C SER A 185 -23.05 -13.28 16.25
N PHE A 186 -22.43 -13.13 17.42
CA PHE A 186 -21.05 -13.54 17.66
C PHE A 186 -20.84 -15.05 17.40
N HIS A 187 -21.85 -15.87 17.66
CA HIS A 187 -21.79 -17.31 17.38
C HIS A 187 -21.64 -17.59 15.88
N VAL A 188 -22.45 -16.93 15.05
CA VAL A 188 -22.38 -17.07 13.58
C VAL A 188 -21.04 -16.54 13.05
N PHE A 189 -20.58 -15.39 13.56
CA PHE A 189 -19.25 -14.87 13.22
C PHE A 189 -18.13 -15.88 13.52
N ASN A 190 -18.13 -16.51 14.70
CA ASN A 190 -17.12 -17.51 15.06
C ASN A 190 -17.13 -18.74 14.15
N GLN A 191 -18.30 -19.25 13.80
CA GLN A 191 -18.43 -20.39 12.89
C GLN A 191 -17.85 -20.06 11.51
N VAL A 192 -18.21 -18.89 10.98
CA VAL A 192 -17.74 -18.42 9.68
C VAL A 192 -16.24 -18.12 9.70
N MET A 193 -15.75 -17.45 10.74
CA MET A 193 -14.33 -17.17 10.91
C MET A 193 -13.51 -18.47 10.97
N ASN A 194 -13.97 -19.49 11.70
CA ASN A 194 -13.30 -20.79 11.73
C ASN A 194 -13.20 -21.39 10.33
N ALA A 195 -14.32 -21.53 9.62
CA ALA A 195 -14.35 -22.15 8.31
C ALA A 195 -13.56 -21.36 7.25
N ALA A 196 -13.60 -20.03 7.27
CA ALA A 196 -12.96 -19.16 6.27
C ALA A 196 -11.47 -18.89 6.54
N THR A 197 -10.94 -19.33 7.68
CA THR A 197 -9.53 -19.09 8.06
C THR A 197 -8.75 -20.39 8.31
N GLU A 198 -9.30 -21.51 7.88
CA GLU A 198 -8.53 -22.75 7.75
C GLU A 198 -7.43 -22.59 6.69
N ASN A 199 -6.30 -23.30 6.84
CA ASN A 199 -5.25 -23.37 5.81
C ASN A 199 -4.65 -22.02 5.32
N TYR A 200 -4.43 -21.07 6.25
CA TYR A 200 -3.91 -19.71 5.96
C TYR A 200 -4.84 -18.87 5.06
N GLU A 201 -6.14 -19.16 5.13
CA GLU A 201 -7.16 -18.36 4.47
C GLU A 201 -7.59 -17.17 5.34
N PHE A 202 -8.21 -16.20 4.68
CA PHE A 202 -8.67 -14.95 5.25
C PHE A 202 -10.18 -14.87 5.10
N LEU A 203 -10.84 -14.47 6.17
CA LEU A 203 -12.17 -13.90 6.09
C LEU A 203 -12.05 -12.47 5.55
N VAL A 204 -12.66 -12.20 4.41
CA VAL A 204 -12.65 -10.86 3.79
C VAL A 204 -14.03 -10.23 3.96
N ILE A 205 -14.04 -9.00 4.49
CA ILE A 205 -15.24 -8.17 4.64
C ILE A 205 -15.12 -6.99 3.69
N ASP A 206 -16.07 -6.87 2.77
CA ASP A 206 -16.30 -5.71 1.91
C ASP A 206 -17.23 -4.71 2.62
N LYS A 207 -16.66 -3.60 3.09
CA LYS A 207 -17.40 -2.52 3.76
C LYS A 207 -18.05 -1.54 2.78
N LYS A 208 -17.76 -1.64 1.49
CA LYS A 208 -18.37 -0.79 0.44
C LYS A 208 -19.67 -1.36 -0.08
N SER A 209 -19.91 -2.65 0.13
CA SER A 209 -21.11 -3.34 -0.33
C SER A 209 -22.38 -2.66 0.21
N GLN A 210 -23.30 -2.33 -0.70
CA GLN A 210 -24.60 -1.74 -0.38
C GLN A 210 -25.68 -2.81 -0.11
N SER A 211 -25.31 -4.10 -0.21
CA SER A 211 -26.22 -5.22 0.02
C SER A 211 -26.28 -5.54 1.50
N ASN A 212 -27.47 -5.82 2.03
CA ASN A 212 -27.66 -6.34 3.39
C ASN A 212 -27.44 -7.87 3.49
N LYS A 213 -27.17 -8.55 2.36
CA LYS A 213 -26.94 -10.00 2.36
C LYS A 213 -25.49 -10.30 2.74
N LEU A 214 -25.31 -11.17 3.74
CA LEU A 214 -23.98 -11.55 4.25
C LEU A 214 -23.06 -12.07 3.13
N GLN A 215 -23.57 -12.88 2.20
CA GLN A 215 -22.83 -13.44 1.07
C GLN A 215 -22.34 -12.43 0.00
N ASP A 216 -22.84 -11.19 0.06
CA ASP A 216 -22.40 -10.09 -0.80
C ASP A 216 -21.41 -9.15 -0.08
N GLN A 217 -21.22 -9.35 1.22
CA GLN A 217 -20.30 -8.57 2.06
C GLN A 217 -19.10 -9.40 2.53
N VAL A 218 -19.26 -10.72 2.61
CA VAL A 218 -18.29 -11.63 3.23
C VAL A 218 -17.81 -12.67 2.24
N PHE A 219 -16.51 -12.84 2.19
CA PHE A 219 -15.80 -13.72 1.26
C PHE A 219 -14.69 -14.46 1.99
N TRP A 220 -14.14 -15.50 1.36
CA TRP A 220 -12.88 -16.11 1.78
C TRP A 220 -11.77 -15.77 0.79
N TYR A 221 -10.52 -15.73 1.25
CA TYR A 221 -9.37 -15.49 0.37
C TYR A 221 -8.17 -16.32 0.77
N LYS A 222 -7.35 -16.71 -0.20
CA LYS A 222 -6.07 -17.38 0.03
C LYS A 222 -5.00 -16.71 -0.80
N ALA A 223 -3.97 -16.22 -0.11
CA ALA A 223 -2.88 -15.53 -0.77
C ALA A 223 -2.01 -16.48 -1.58
N SER A 224 -1.56 -16.03 -2.75
CA SER A 224 -0.48 -16.67 -3.49
C SER A 224 0.88 -16.32 -2.87
N THR A 225 1.79 -17.28 -2.83
CA THR A 225 3.17 -17.09 -2.36
C THR A 225 4.14 -16.65 -3.45
N ASP A 226 3.65 -16.47 -4.68
CA ASP A 226 4.48 -16.05 -5.80
C ASP A 226 4.87 -14.56 -5.67
N VAL A 227 6.16 -14.26 -5.77
CA VAL A 227 6.69 -12.90 -5.61
C VAL A 227 7.55 -12.55 -6.83
N ASN A 228 7.03 -12.81 -8.02
CA ASN A 228 7.69 -12.48 -9.28
C ASN A 228 7.13 -11.22 -9.94
N TYR A 229 7.29 -10.07 -9.27
CA TYR A 229 6.91 -8.76 -9.81
C TYR A 229 7.72 -7.64 -9.13
N LYS A 230 7.68 -6.45 -9.73
CA LYS A 230 8.22 -5.23 -9.15
C LYS A 230 7.11 -4.18 -9.08
N MET A 231 7.06 -3.47 -7.96
CA MET A 231 6.30 -2.23 -7.78
C MET A 231 7.14 -1.04 -8.19
N CYS A 232 6.50 0.12 -8.26
CA CYS A 232 7.14 1.39 -8.59
C CYS A 232 7.66 1.47 -10.03
N SER A 233 8.00 2.67 -10.47
CA SER A 233 8.52 2.91 -11.81
C SER A 233 9.92 2.33 -12.00
N LYS A 234 10.28 2.04 -13.26
CA LYS A 234 11.62 1.53 -13.60
C LYS A 234 12.71 2.52 -13.23
N GLU A 235 12.40 3.81 -13.32
CA GLU A 235 13.31 4.91 -12.98
C GLU A 235 13.73 4.86 -11.51
N LEU A 236 12.83 4.48 -10.60
CA LEU A 236 13.13 4.34 -9.17
C LEU A 236 14.05 3.14 -8.91
N TRP A 237 13.87 2.04 -9.65
CA TRP A 237 14.80 0.91 -9.59
C TRP A 237 16.18 1.25 -10.12
N GLN A 238 16.26 1.98 -11.25
CA GLN A 238 17.54 2.48 -11.78
C GLN A 238 18.23 3.47 -10.84
N MET A 239 17.46 4.24 -10.08
CA MET A 239 18.01 5.10 -9.03
C MET A 239 18.60 4.28 -7.89
N GLN A 240 17.92 3.22 -7.46
CA GLN A 240 18.48 2.32 -6.47
C GLN A 240 19.76 1.64 -6.95
N GLU A 241 19.78 1.10 -8.17
CA GLU A 241 20.97 0.44 -8.73
C GLU A 241 22.19 1.37 -8.71
N ARG A 242 22.00 2.65 -9.07
CA ARG A 242 23.07 3.66 -8.98
C ARG A 242 23.51 3.93 -7.56
N ASN A 243 22.60 3.98 -6.59
CA ASN A 243 22.95 4.17 -5.18
C ASN A 243 23.75 2.97 -4.65
N ASP A 244 23.30 1.75 -4.95
CA ASP A 244 23.97 0.50 -4.57
C ASP A 244 25.39 0.44 -5.19
N GLU A 245 25.57 0.88 -6.44
CA GLU A 245 26.88 0.99 -7.10
C GLU A 245 27.81 2.01 -6.41
N MET A 246 27.28 3.18 -6.05
CA MET A 246 28.04 4.23 -5.36
C MET A 246 28.49 3.77 -3.97
N GLU A 247 27.61 3.12 -3.21
CA GLU A 247 27.94 2.53 -1.91
C GLU A 247 29.01 1.44 -2.04
N ALA A 248 28.92 0.58 -3.06
CA ALA A 248 29.92 -0.46 -3.33
C ALA A 248 31.31 0.11 -3.67
N LEU A 249 31.36 1.32 -4.27
CA LEU A 249 32.59 2.06 -4.54
C LEU A 249 33.12 2.82 -3.32
N GLY A 250 32.45 2.74 -2.16
CA GLY A 250 32.86 3.37 -0.90
C GLY A 250 32.42 4.82 -0.75
N TYR A 251 31.58 5.34 -1.65
CA TYR A 251 30.91 6.61 -1.45
C TYR A 251 29.76 6.40 -0.45
N LYS A 252 29.99 6.77 0.81
CA LYS A 252 28.89 6.89 1.77
C LYS A 252 28.17 8.20 1.49
N LYS A 253 26.83 8.17 1.46
CA LYS A 253 26.07 9.40 1.69
C LYS A 253 26.43 9.88 3.09
N ASP A 254 26.98 11.08 3.20
CA ASP A 254 27.08 11.75 4.48
C ASP A 254 25.65 11.93 5.01
N ASP A 255 25.37 11.37 6.18
CA ASP A 255 24.09 11.46 6.90
C ASP A 255 23.92 12.86 7.54
N ASP A 256 24.43 13.89 6.87
CA ASP A 256 24.40 15.28 7.31
C ASP A 256 23.10 15.93 6.81
N GLY A 257 21.95 15.46 7.29
CA GLY A 257 20.71 16.23 7.46
C GLY A 257 20.08 16.95 6.25
N GLU A 258 20.68 16.92 5.07
CA GLU A 258 20.10 17.34 3.81
C GLU A 258 19.55 16.08 3.16
N ASP A 259 18.34 15.71 3.60
CA ASP A 259 17.42 14.93 2.79
C ASP A 259 17.55 15.42 1.35
N GLU A 260 18.18 14.65 0.46
CA GLU A 260 18.15 14.92 -0.97
C GLU A 260 16.70 15.15 -1.31
N GLU A 261 16.38 16.43 -1.51
CA GLU A 261 15.05 16.96 -1.63
C GLU A 261 14.35 16.05 -2.60
N TYR A 262 13.34 15.30 -2.13
CA TYR A 262 12.62 14.29 -2.90
C TYR A 262 12.29 14.91 -4.25
N ASP A 263 13.12 14.64 -5.26
CA ASP A 263 13.25 15.61 -6.34
C ASP A 263 11.97 15.48 -7.14
N ASN A 264 11.06 16.42 -6.88
CA ASN A 264 9.78 16.51 -7.56
C ASN A 264 10.05 16.55 -9.07
N GLU A 265 11.25 16.93 -9.51
CA GLU A 265 11.67 16.91 -10.90
C GLU A 265 11.85 15.51 -11.51
N LEU A 266 12.22 14.46 -10.77
CA LEU A 266 12.48 13.15 -11.38
C LEU A 266 11.20 12.47 -11.92
N VAL A 267 10.05 12.77 -11.31
CA VAL A 267 8.73 12.33 -11.83
C VAL A 267 8.17 13.33 -12.85
N ILE A 268 8.51 14.63 -12.74
CA ILE A 268 8.10 15.66 -13.70
C ILE A 268 8.90 15.57 -15.03
N ARG A 269 10.11 14.98 -15.05
CA ARG A 269 11.02 15.01 -16.21
C ARG A 269 10.71 14.01 -17.34
N LYS A 270 9.62 13.24 -17.34
CA LYS A 270 9.25 12.41 -18.50
C LYS A 270 7.90 12.77 -19.13
N THR A 271 7.88 13.94 -19.77
CA THR A 271 7.03 14.20 -20.94
C THR A 271 7.56 15.26 -21.91
N LYS A 272 8.89 15.47 -21.98
CA LYS A 272 9.50 16.08 -23.17
C LYS A 272 9.98 14.95 -24.06
N GLY A 273 9.25 14.74 -25.15
CA GLY A 273 9.55 13.72 -26.15
C GLY A 273 11.01 13.76 -26.61
N ASN A 274 11.48 12.59 -27.05
CA ASN A 274 12.72 12.39 -27.80
C ASN A 274 13.08 13.63 -28.62
N LYS A 275 14.01 14.44 -28.14
CA LYS A 275 14.79 15.30 -29.03
C LYS A 275 15.88 14.41 -29.61
N GLY A 276 15.87 14.34 -30.94
CA GLY A 276 16.72 13.47 -31.73
C GLY A 276 18.18 13.57 -31.32
N VAL A 277 18.86 12.43 -31.43
CA VAL A 277 20.30 12.36 -31.44
C VAL A 277 20.79 13.18 -32.64
N ASP A 278 21.43 14.32 -32.38
CA ASP A 278 22.13 15.09 -33.42
C ASP A 278 23.32 14.27 -33.94
N ILE A 279 23.13 13.62 -35.08
CA ILE A 279 24.21 12.95 -35.81
C ILE A 279 25.03 14.02 -36.52
N LYS A 280 26.27 14.23 -36.07
CA LYS A 280 27.25 15.08 -36.77
C LYS A 280 27.72 14.39 -38.05
N VAL A 281 27.27 14.89 -39.20
CA VAL A 281 27.78 14.47 -40.53
C VAL A 281 29.05 15.24 -40.87
N LYS A 282 30.19 14.55 -41.00
CA LYS A 282 31.41 15.08 -41.63
C LYS A 282 31.35 14.87 -43.14
N LYS A 283 31.48 15.93 -43.94
CA LYS A 283 31.71 15.84 -45.39
C LYS A 283 33.21 15.69 -45.66
N SER A 284 33.64 14.56 -46.20
CA SER A 284 34.98 14.42 -46.78
C SER A 284 34.96 14.88 -48.24
N HIS A 285 35.73 15.90 -48.57
CA HIS A 285 36.09 16.18 -49.96
C HIS A 285 37.38 15.42 -50.23
N GLN A 286 37.29 14.34 -51.00
CA GLN A 286 38.47 13.79 -51.66
C GLN A 286 38.71 14.62 -52.92
N PHE A 287 39.98 14.96 -53.11
CA PHE A 287 40.53 15.67 -54.26
C PHE A 287 40.40 14.83 -55.54
#